data_AF-A0A6J4JWI1-F1
#
_entry.id   AF-A0A6J4JWI1-F1
#
_cell.length_a   1.000
_cell.length_b   1.000
_cell.length_c   1.000
_cell.angle_alpha   90.00
_cell.angle_beta   90.00
_cell.angle_gamma   90.00
#
_symmetry.space_group_name_H-M   'P 1'
#
loop_
_entity.id
_entity.type
_entity.pdbx_description
1 polymer ?
#
loop_
_entity_poly.entity_id
_entity_poly.type
_entity_poly.pdbx_seq_one_letter_code
_entity_poly.pdbx_strand_id
1 'polypeptide(L)'
;APPAVLVTRTATTGDAAAVAYPPVVADAPADPLDERVLNVLRERGPLTVTELTKVLRKAGQYPIHAALRRLEQWALVRPVGTRSETKDGSMRGTVSVWEATPTTSPD
;
A
#
# COMPACT_ATOMS: atom_id res chain seq x y z
N ALA A 1 37.52 -40.25 0.66
CA ALA A 1 37.00 -39.56 1.85
C ALA A 1 37.34 -38.08 1.74
N PRO A 2 36.39 -37.15 1.80
CA PRO A 2 36.71 -35.73 1.91
C PRO A 2 37.01 -35.36 3.37
N PRO A 3 38.01 -34.51 3.67
CA PRO A 3 38.18 -33.93 4.99
C PRO A 3 37.18 -32.78 5.20
N ALA A 4 36.55 -32.78 6.36
CA ALA A 4 35.78 -31.65 6.87
C ALA A 4 36.75 -30.54 7.33
N VAL A 5 36.51 -29.30 6.90
CA VAL A 5 37.08 -28.11 7.56
C VAL A 5 35.95 -27.09 7.69
N LEU A 6 35.61 -26.83 8.94
CA LEU A 6 34.70 -25.80 9.38
C LEU A 6 35.56 -24.70 10.01
N VAL A 7 35.74 -23.55 9.35
CA VAL A 7 36.23 -22.34 10.02
C VAL A 7 35.52 -21.10 9.49
N THR A 8 35.18 -20.29 10.48
CA THR A 8 34.36 -19.10 10.56
C THR A 8 34.82 -17.87 9.77
N ARG A 9 33.81 -17.05 9.44
CA ARG A 9 33.79 -15.71 8.82
C ARG A 9 34.95 -14.79 9.23
N THR A 10 35.48 -14.09 8.25
CA THR A 10 36.05 -12.73 8.40
C THR A 10 35.46 -11.84 7.31
N ALA A 11 34.73 -10.82 7.75
CA ALA A 11 34.33 -9.71 6.90
C ALA A 11 35.50 -8.74 6.78
N THR A 12 35.91 -8.39 5.57
CA THR A 12 36.59 -7.10 5.30
C THR A 12 36.27 -6.59 3.89
N THR A 13 35.36 -5.64 3.87
CA THR A 13 35.14 -4.45 3.04
C THR A 13 35.92 -4.23 1.73
N GLY A 14 35.16 -3.86 0.69
CA GLY A 14 35.56 -3.21 -0.57
C GLY A 14 34.95 -3.98 -1.74
N ASP A 15 34.09 -3.47 -2.62
CA ASP A 15 33.75 -2.11 -3.04
C ASP A 15 32.48 -2.25 -3.93
N ALA A 16 31.77 -1.15 -4.20
CA ALA A 16 30.60 -1.03 -5.11
C ALA A 16 29.20 -1.50 -4.60
N ALA A 17 28.61 -0.64 -3.76
CA ALA A 17 27.25 -0.10 -3.93
C ALA A 17 26.12 -1.03 -4.46
N ALA A 18 25.91 -2.19 -3.85
CA ALA A 18 24.58 -2.78 -3.77
C ALA A 18 24.06 -2.50 -2.36
N VAL A 19 23.55 -1.29 -2.13
CA VAL A 19 22.61 -1.10 -1.01
C VAL A 19 21.37 -1.87 -1.42
N ALA A 20 21.41 -3.19 -1.18
CA ALA A 20 20.22 -3.99 -1.01
C ALA A 20 19.55 -3.40 0.23
N TYR A 21 18.82 -2.29 0.03
CA TYR A 21 17.70 -2.00 0.90
C TYR A 21 16.94 -3.31 0.95
N PRO A 22 16.82 -3.97 2.13
CA PRO A 22 15.85 -5.04 2.21
C PRO A 22 14.56 -4.46 1.65
N PRO A 23 13.82 -5.19 0.77
CA PRO A 23 12.48 -4.73 0.45
C PRO A 23 11.85 -4.46 1.81
N VAL A 24 11.42 -3.22 2.04
CA VAL A 24 10.61 -2.92 3.21
C VAL A 24 9.40 -3.80 2.99
N VAL A 25 9.44 -5.00 3.57
CA VAL A 25 8.27 -5.85 3.69
C VAL A 25 7.42 -5.00 4.61
N ALA A 26 6.54 -4.23 3.99
CA ALA A 26 5.53 -3.48 4.69
C ALA A 26 4.81 -4.52 5.55
N ASP A 27 5.14 -4.51 6.84
CA ASP A 27 4.46 -5.29 7.87
C ASP A 27 2.97 -5.16 7.60
N ALA A 28 2.26 -6.29 7.61
CA ALA A 28 0.86 -6.32 7.23
C ALA A 28 0.08 -5.24 8.02
N PRO A 29 -0.92 -4.59 7.42
CA PRO A 29 -1.67 -3.54 8.10
C PRO A 29 -2.13 -4.02 9.49
N ALA A 30 -1.58 -3.42 10.54
CA ALA A 30 -1.89 -3.82 11.93
C ALA A 30 -3.33 -3.46 12.34
N ASP A 31 -3.97 -2.58 11.57
CA ASP A 31 -5.34 -2.13 11.79
C ASP A 31 -6.31 -2.90 10.86
N PRO A 32 -7.38 -3.53 11.42
CA PRO A 32 -8.35 -4.28 10.62
C PRO A 32 -9.09 -3.41 9.60
N LEU A 33 -9.12 -2.08 9.77
CA LEU A 33 -9.67 -1.19 8.76
C LEU A 33 -8.74 -1.05 7.56
N ASP A 34 -7.43 -0.96 7.78
CA ASP A 34 -6.42 -0.77 6.74
C ASP A 34 -6.38 -2.01 5.82
N GLU A 35 -6.43 -3.22 6.41
CA GLU A 35 -6.53 -4.47 5.66
C GLU A 35 -7.79 -4.51 4.78
N ARG A 36 -8.95 -4.12 5.34
CA ARG A 36 -10.22 -4.08 4.59
C ARG A 36 -10.20 -3.06 3.45
N VAL A 37 -9.63 -1.88 3.68
CA VAL A 37 -9.49 -0.85 2.63
C VAL A 37 -8.61 -1.38 1.51
N LEU A 38 -7.47 -1.98 1.84
CA LEU A 38 -6.55 -2.55 0.86
C LEU A 38 -7.21 -3.68 0.06
N ASN A 39 -7.90 -4.61 0.71
CA ASN A 39 -8.59 -5.72 0.05
C ASN A 39 -9.69 -5.22 -0.90
N VAL A 40 -10.49 -4.24 -0.47
CA VAL A 40 -11.52 -3.64 -1.34
C VAL A 40 -10.90 -3.00 -2.59
N LEU A 41 -9.78 -2.28 -2.45
CA LEU A 41 -9.08 -1.67 -3.58
C LEU A 41 -8.46 -2.72 -4.52
N ARG A 42 -7.99 -3.85 -3.99
CA ARG A 42 -7.47 -4.97 -4.80
C ARG A 42 -8.58 -5.68 -5.57
N GLU A 43 -9.73 -5.91 -4.94
CA GLU A 43 -10.85 -6.64 -5.53
C GLU A 43 -11.64 -5.80 -6.55
N ARG A 44 -11.81 -4.51 -6.27
CA ARG A 44 -12.68 -3.62 -7.06
C ARG A 44 -11.93 -2.65 -7.94
N GLY A 45 -10.61 -2.54 -7.77
CA GLY A 45 -9.77 -1.58 -8.46
C GLY A 45 -9.88 -0.16 -7.87
N PRO A 46 -9.58 0.86 -8.69
CA PRO A 46 -9.51 2.23 -8.22
C PRO A 46 -10.85 2.78 -7.73
N LEU A 47 -10.88 3.32 -6.51
CA LEU A 47 -12.08 3.86 -5.86
C LEU A 47 -11.83 5.20 -5.17
N THR A 48 -12.87 6.02 -5.08
CA THR A 48 -12.88 7.25 -4.27
C THR A 48 -13.15 6.94 -2.79
N VAL A 49 -12.81 7.88 -1.90
CA VAL A 49 -13.10 7.76 -0.46
C VAL A 49 -14.60 7.61 -0.20
N THR A 50 -15.44 8.32 -0.97
CA THR A 50 -16.90 8.21 -0.90
C THR A 50 -17.37 6.78 -1.22
N GLU A 51 -16.82 6.18 -2.28
CA GLU A 51 -17.14 4.80 -2.68
C GLU A 51 -16.65 3.80 -1.63
N LEU A 52 -15.42 3.93 -1.13
CA LEU A 52 -14.87 3.10 -0.06
C LEU A 52 -15.72 3.18 1.22
N THR A 53 -16.16 4.38 1.61
CA THR A 53 -17.03 4.59 2.77
C THR A 53 -18.36 3.86 2.63
N LYS A 54 -18.96 3.88 1.42
CA LYS A 54 -20.20 3.16 1.10
C LYS A 54 -19.99 1.64 1.13
N VAL A 55 -18.94 1.14 0.49
CA VAL A 55 -18.62 -0.29 0.42
C VAL A 55 -18.33 -0.85 1.82
N LEU A 56 -17.54 -0.14 2.61
CA LEU A 56 -17.16 -0.52 3.97
C LEU A 56 -18.23 -0.18 5.02
N ARG A 57 -19.39 0.35 4.59
CA ARG A 57 -20.54 0.76 5.42
C ARG A 57 -20.13 1.56 6.66
N LYS A 58 -19.24 2.54 6.47
CA LYS A 58 -18.75 3.40 7.56
C LYS A 58 -19.64 4.62 7.72
N ALA A 59 -19.81 5.05 8.97
CA ALA A 59 -20.60 6.24 9.33
C ALA A 59 -19.95 7.56 8.86
N GLY A 60 -18.66 7.55 8.50
CA GLY A 60 -17.94 8.74 8.05
C GLY A 60 -16.69 8.43 7.23
N GLN A 61 -16.22 9.45 6.52
CA GLN A 61 -15.08 9.37 5.60
C GLN A 61 -13.72 9.52 6.30
N TYR A 62 -13.68 10.20 7.45
CA TYR A 62 -12.45 10.41 8.22
C TYR A 62 -11.64 9.12 8.51
N PRO A 63 -12.24 8.03 9.03
CA PRO A 63 -11.48 6.80 9.27
C PRO A 63 -10.93 6.18 7.98
N ILE A 64 -11.62 6.34 6.84
CA ILE A 64 -11.12 5.88 5.54
C ILE A 64 -9.95 6.73 5.07
N HIS A 65 -10.02 8.05 5.23
CA HIS A 65 -8.88 8.93 4.95
C HIS A 65 -7.66 8.58 5.79
N ALA A 66 -7.84 8.36 7.09
CA ALA A 66 -6.75 7.96 7.98
C ALA A 66 -6.13 6.63 7.53
N ALA A 67 -6.97 5.63 7.20
CA ALA A 67 -6.52 4.34 6.68
C ALA A 67 -5.73 4.47 5.37
N LEU A 68 -6.24 5.23 4.39
CA LEU A 68 -5.55 5.47 3.12
C LEU A 68 -4.21 6.17 3.32
N ARG A 69 -4.14 7.18 4.20
CA ARG A 69 -2.89 7.88 4.51
C ARG A 69 -1.86 6.97 5.18
N ARG A 70 -2.31 6.08 6.08
CA ARG A 70 -1.44 5.05 6.65
C ARG A 70 -0.96 4.10 5.55
N LEU A 71 -1.85 3.49 4.78
CA LEU A 71 -1.47 2.58 3.69
C LEU A 71 -0.56 3.22 2.63
N GLU A 72 -0.74 4.51 2.33
CA GLU A 72 0.08 5.29 1.41
C GLU A 72 1.52 5.44 1.92
N GLN A 73 1.71 5.67 3.23
CA GLN A 73 3.05 5.74 3.84
C GLN A 73 3.83 4.42 3.69
N TRP A 74 3.13 3.30 3.51
CA TRP A 74 3.70 1.97 3.34
C TRP A 74 3.75 1.56 1.86
N ALA A 75 3.46 2.49 0.95
CA ALA A 75 3.38 2.29 -0.50
C ALA A 75 2.40 1.18 -0.93
N LEU A 76 1.42 0.82 -0.09
CA LEU A 76 0.42 -0.22 -0.39
C LEU A 76 -0.75 0.30 -1.21
N VAL A 77 -1.00 1.61 -1.15
CA VAL A 77 -2.00 2.30 -1.97
C VAL A 77 -1.41 3.61 -2.49
N ARG A 78 -1.98 4.13 -3.58
CA ARG A 78 -1.60 5.43 -4.14
C ARG A 78 -2.80 6.16 -4.75
N PRO A 79 -2.79 7.50 -4.80
CA PRO A 79 -3.73 8.23 -5.61
C PRO A 79 -3.37 8.07 -7.10
N VAL A 80 -4.35 7.76 -7.94
CA VAL A 80 -4.16 7.56 -9.39
C VAL A 80 -4.79 8.65 -10.25
N GLY A 81 -5.53 9.56 -9.62
CA GLY A 81 -6.15 10.69 -10.30
C GLY A 81 -7.26 11.32 -9.48
N THR A 82 -8.06 12.15 -10.14
CA THR A 82 -9.23 12.77 -9.55
C THR A 82 -10.46 12.51 -10.40
N ARG A 83 -11.61 12.38 -9.76
CA ARG A 83 -12.92 12.21 -10.39
C ARG A 83 -13.82 13.35 -9.97
N SER A 84 -14.60 13.89 -10.91
CA SER A 84 -15.61 14.89 -10.57
C SER A 84 -16.74 14.22 -9.77
N GLU A 85 -17.04 14.74 -8.58
CA GLU A 85 -18.17 14.31 -7.79
C GLU A 85 -19.36 15.22 -8.10
N THR A 86 -20.44 14.62 -8.58
CA THR A 86 -21.74 15.26 -8.77
C THR A 86 -22.69 14.76 -7.70
N LYS A 87 -23.38 15.68 -7.02
CA LYS A 87 -24.43 15.35 -6.06
C LYS A 87 -25.65 16.19 -6.39
N ASP A 88 -26.80 15.52 -6.54
CA ASP A 88 -28.08 16.16 -6.91
C ASP A 88 -27.98 16.97 -8.22
N GLY A 89 -27.25 16.45 -9.22
CA GLY A 89 -27.06 17.11 -10.52
C GLY A 89 -26.10 18.30 -10.52
N SER A 90 -25.57 18.71 -9.36
CA SER A 90 -24.60 19.81 -9.23
C SER A 90 -23.19 19.29 -8.99
N MET A 91 -22.21 19.88 -9.68
CA MET A 91 -20.79 19.58 -9.48
C MET A 91 -20.36 20.06 -8.09
N ARG A 92 -19.96 19.13 -7.22
CA ARG A 92 -19.51 19.45 -5.86
C ARG A 92 -18.00 19.66 -5.76
N GLY A 93 -17.25 19.10 -6.70
CA GLY A 93 -15.80 19.25 -6.76
C GLY A 93 -15.14 18.02 -7.35
N THR A 94 -13.82 17.91 -7.14
CA THR A 94 -13.02 16.76 -7.55
C THR A 94 -12.59 15.95 -6.32
N VAL A 95 -12.79 14.64 -6.36
CA VAL A 95 -12.35 13.70 -5.33
C VAL A 95 -11.20 12.84 -5.83
N SER A 96 -10.23 12.54 -4.98
CA SER A 96 -9.12 11.66 -5.34
C SER A 96 -9.59 10.22 -5.50
N VAL A 97 -9.09 9.57 -6.55
CA VAL A 97 -9.25 8.14 -6.81
C VAL A 97 -8.00 7.43 -6.30
N TRP A 98 -8.19 6.40 -5.50
CA TRP A 98 -7.14 5.61 -4.86
C TRP A 98 -7.12 4.20 -5.44
N GLU A 99 -5.93 3.64 -5.59
CA GLU A 99 -5.70 2.28 -6.09
C GLU A 99 -4.74 1.54 -5.15
N ALA A 100 -4.86 0.21 -5.05
CA ALA A 100 -3.85 -0.61 -4.41
C ALA A 100 -2.60 -0.69 -5.30
N THR A 101 -1.42 -0.47 -4.71
CA THR A 101 -0.17 -0.59 -5.46
C THR A 101 0.03 -2.06 -5.88
N PRO A 102 0.33 -2.33 -7.16
CA PRO A 102 0.63 -3.68 -7.59
C PRO A 102 1.88 -4.19 -6.85
N THR A 103 1.75 -5.31 -6.16
CA THR A 103 2.91 -6.08 -5.69
C THR A 103 3.55 -6.70 -6.91
N THR A 104 4.43 -5.96 -7.59
CA THR A 104 5.39 -6.57 -8.52
C THR A 104 6.28 -7.49 -7.69
N SER A 105 5.94 -8.77 -7.65
CA SER A 105 6.95 -9.80 -7.36
C SER A 105 8.00 -9.68 -8.45
N PRO A 106 9.29 -9.50 -8.11
CA PRO A 106 10.35 -9.77 -9.07
C PRO A 106 10.33 -11.28 -9.33
N ASP A 107 9.93 -11.67 -10.54
CA ASP A 107 10.11 -13.02 -11.08
C ASP A 107 11.59 -13.24 -11.43
#